data_AF-A0A3B8R254-F1
#
_entry.id   AF-A0A3B8R254-F1
#
_cell.length_a   1.000
_cell.length_b   1.000
_cell.length_c   1.000
_cell.angle_alpha   90.00
_cell.angle_beta   90.00
_cell.angle_gamma   90.00
#
_symmetry.space_group_name_H-M   'P 1'
#
loop_
_entity.id
_entity.type
_entity.pdbx_description
1 polymer ?
#
loop_
_entity_poly.entity_id
_entity_poly.type
_entity_poly.pdbx_seq_one_letter_code
_entity_poly.pdbx_strand_id
1 'polypeptide(L)'
;MLACGAVALSLGATSCFTGIESTPKITAHDVKREKIPDKPEDSYLSGIDRQPFAEWHPGKRFYITDNKVSLMLGSTGASAGDLAGDTVTLKNISSATSVTGEEVTDITFTTSAGTDITYRAGYSPEKLRENGIVEIPFMIEESLIRDVTARLKGNTYYIITTAWYDEDGNARNGRKFVPVKVEDVVFGNSFYPARLLMTDENGKPFSLYLSLGKDLKAPRKFSNIFSLTDPRLHYPLITDGNWKLIINGRVALDMTRDEARLALGAPANIDRRPGYSFMREIWTYENGIFLIFEDGLLKSFRQ
;
A
#
# COMPACT_ATOMS: atom_id res chain seq x y z
N MET A 1 -26.50 -81.88 -1.38
CA MET A 1 -26.17 -82.57 -2.66
C MET A 1 -26.74 -81.71 -3.78
N LEU A 2 -25.91 -81.45 -4.80
CA LEU A 2 -26.19 -80.79 -6.08
C LEU A 2 -26.44 -79.26 -6.12
N ALA A 3 -25.67 -78.68 -7.04
CA ALA A 3 -25.66 -77.33 -7.57
C ALA A 3 -26.54 -77.18 -8.83
N CYS A 4 -26.39 -76.02 -9.50
CA CYS A 4 -26.97 -75.55 -10.78
C CYS A 4 -28.19 -74.64 -10.60
N GLY A 5 -28.33 -73.49 -11.28
CA GLY A 5 -27.56 -72.89 -12.35
C GLY A 5 -28.15 -71.51 -12.68
N ALA A 6 -27.36 -70.66 -13.32
CA ALA A 6 -27.64 -69.25 -13.61
C ALA A 6 -28.44 -69.00 -14.92
N VAL A 7 -28.71 -67.70 -15.18
CA VAL A 7 -29.10 -67.02 -16.46
C VAL A 7 -30.63 -66.88 -16.66
N ALA A 8 -31.26 -65.76 -17.07
CA ALA A 8 -30.91 -64.44 -17.64
C ALA A 8 -32.00 -63.40 -17.27
N LEU A 9 -31.64 -62.14 -16.95
CA LEU A 9 -31.74 -60.91 -17.78
C LEU A 9 -33.13 -60.52 -18.33
N SER A 10 -33.67 -59.42 -17.82
CA SER A 10 -34.34 -58.40 -18.63
C SER A 10 -34.26 -57.01 -17.97
N LEU A 11 -33.91 -56.02 -18.79
CA LEU A 11 -33.66 -54.62 -18.43
C LEU A 11 -34.94 -53.88 -18.07
N GLY A 12 -34.86 -52.99 -17.08
CA GLY A 12 -35.77 -51.88 -16.88
C GLY A 12 -34.96 -50.65 -16.46
N ALA A 13 -34.85 -49.67 -17.36
CA ALA A 13 -34.25 -48.37 -17.05
C ALA A 13 -35.27 -47.49 -16.30
N THR A 14 -34.85 -46.91 -15.16
CA THR A 14 -35.45 -45.70 -14.61
C THR A 14 -34.37 -44.81 -13.98
N SER A 15 -34.40 -43.56 -14.41
CA SER A 15 -33.76 -42.35 -13.87
C SER A 15 -33.88 -42.26 -12.33
N CYS A 16 -32.95 -41.65 -11.59
CA CYS A 16 -32.83 -40.19 -11.48
C CYS A 16 -31.47 -39.76 -10.88
N PHE A 17 -30.77 -38.84 -11.57
CA PHE A 17 -30.07 -37.71 -10.95
C PHE A 17 -31.01 -37.08 -9.89
N THR A 18 -30.60 -36.73 -8.67
CA THR A 18 -29.80 -35.54 -8.36
C THR A 18 -29.31 -35.60 -6.90
N GLY A 19 -28.02 -35.81 -6.67
CA GLY A 19 -27.36 -35.41 -5.43
C GLY A 19 -26.89 -33.97 -5.59
N ILE A 20 -27.79 -32.99 -5.45
CA ILE A 20 -27.40 -31.58 -5.33
C ILE A 20 -26.89 -31.44 -3.90
N GLU A 21 -25.59 -31.67 -3.70
CA GLU A 21 -24.91 -31.15 -2.52
C GLU A 21 -24.91 -29.62 -2.67
N SER A 22 -25.84 -28.99 -1.98
CA SER A 22 -25.98 -27.54 -1.97
C SER A 22 -24.66 -26.93 -1.55
N THR A 23 -23.93 -26.29 -2.48
CA THR A 23 -22.87 -25.37 -2.11
C THR A 23 -23.50 -24.35 -1.16
N PRO A 24 -23.09 -24.29 0.11
CA PRO A 24 -23.68 -23.36 1.05
C PRO A 24 -23.48 -21.95 0.49
N LYS A 25 -24.57 -21.18 0.46
CA LYS A 25 -24.57 -19.78 0.02
C LYS A 25 -23.56 -19.02 0.88
N ILE A 26 -22.41 -18.68 0.33
CA ILE A 26 -21.47 -17.75 0.96
C ILE A 26 -22.22 -16.43 1.13
N THR A 27 -22.58 -16.11 2.36
CA THR A 27 -23.18 -14.82 2.67
C THR A 27 -22.08 -13.79 2.87
N ALA A 28 -22.38 -12.49 2.68
CA ALA A 28 -21.44 -11.40 2.94
C ALA A 28 -20.89 -11.40 4.38
N HIS A 29 -21.51 -12.17 5.28
CA HIS A 29 -21.07 -12.36 6.65
C HIS A 29 -19.94 -13.39 6.80
N ASP A 30 -19.86 -14.38 5.89
CA ASP A 30 -18.80 -15.41 5.86
C ASP A 30 -17.46 -14.83 5.38
N VAL A 31 -17.50 -13.86 4.48
CA VAL A 31 -16.32 -13.13 3.96
C VAL A 31 -15.63 -12.29 5.05
N LYS A 32 -16.33 -11.94 6.14
CA LYS A 32 -15.77 -11.15 7.26
C LYS A 32 -14.93 -11.96 8.25
N ARG A 33 -14.85 -13.29 8.10
CA ARG A 33 -14.15 -14.20 9.05
C ARG A 33 -13.02 -15.02 8.43
N GLU A 34 -12.56 -14.70 7.23
CA GLU A 34 -11.18 -15.07 6.90
C GLU A 34 -10.27 -14.19 7.75
N LYS A 35 -9.62 -14.80 8.74
CA LYS A 35 -8.39 -14.24 9.31
C LYS A 35 -7.44 -14.08 8.12
N ILE A 36 -7.31 -12.85 7.60
CA ILE A 36 -6.28 -12.51 6.63
C ILE A 36 -4.98 -13.03 7.26
N PRO A 37 -4.27 -13.97 6.61
CA PRO A 37 -3.04 -14.50 7.18
C PRO A 37 -2.11 -13.33 7.46
N ASP A 38 -1.66 -13.20 8.71
CA ASP A 38 -0.67 -12.18 9.08
C ASP A 38 0.60 -12.45 8.26
N LYS A 39 0.81 -11.67 7.21
CA LYS A 39 2.03 -11.76 6.41
C LYS A 39 3.16 -11.08 7.18
N PRO A 40 4.39 -11.59 7.16
CA PRO A 40 5.54 -10.92 7.78
C PRO A 40 5.68 -9.46 7.29
N GLU A 41 5.32 -9.19 6.03
CA GLU A 41 5.26 -7.86 5.44
C GLU A 41 4.32 -6.89 6.18
N ASP A 42 3.19 -7.35 6.73
CA ASP A 42 2.20 -6.48 7.40
C ASP A 42 2.72 -5.94 8.75
N SER A 43 3.65 -6.67 9.38
CA SER A 43 4.27 -6.27 10.65
C SER A 43 5.71 -5.80 10.50
N TYR A 44 6.25 -5.72 9.28
CA TYR A 44 7.67 -5.49 9.03
C TYR A 44 8.18 -4.14 9.58
N LEU A 45 7.33 -3.12 9.53
CA LEU A 45 7.59 -1.79 10.09
C LEU A 45 6.85 -1.55 11.42
N SER A 46 6.29 -2.60 12.02
CA SER A 46 5.68 -2.48 13.35
C SER A 46 6.72 -1.97 14.37
N GLY A 47 6.27 -1.09 15.26
CA GLY A 47 7.13 -0.43 16.24
C GLY A 47 7.79 0.86 15.74
N ILE A 48 7.72 1.18 14.45
CA ILE A 48 8.11 2.49 13.94
C ILE A 48 6.86 3.37 13.87
N ASP A 49 6.73 4.29 14.82
CA ASP A 49 5.60 5.19 14.94
C ASP A 49 6.06 6.55 15.45
N ARG A 50 5.16 7.53 15.39
CA ARG A 50 5.38 8.86 15.99
C ARG A 50 5.61 8.74 17.48
N GLN A 51 6.49 9.58 18.02
CA GLN A 51 6.72 9.58 19.47
C GLN A 51 5.48 10.12 20.21
N PRO A 52 5.05 9.45 21.30
CA PRO A 52 3.99 9.97 22.16
C PRO A 52 4.34 11.38 22.65
N PHE A 53 3.34 12.25 22.77
CA PHE A 53 3.55 13.63 23.19
C PHE A 53 4.19 13.74 24.58
N ALA A 54 3.96 12.76 25.46
CA ALA A 54 4.59 12.67 26.78
C ALA A 54 6.12 12.58 26.72
N GLU A 55 6.68 12.05 25.63
CA GLU A 55 8.13 11.90 25.41
C GLU A 55 8.74 13.12 24.71
N TRP A 56 7.94 14.11 24.32
CA TRP A 56 8.46 15.30 23.65
C TRP A 56 9.23 16.18 24.64
N HIS A 57 10.47 16.48 24.28
CA HIS A 57 11.36 17.36 25.03
C HIS A 57 12.04 18.36 24.08
N PRO A 58 12.51 19.51 24.60
CA PRO A 58 13.32 20.44 23.81
C PRO A 58 14.45 19.72 23.07
N GLY A 59 14.71 20.14 21.84
CA GLY A 59 15.65 19.48 20.94
C GLY A 59 15.04 18.47 19.96
N LYS A 60 13.77 18.05 20.14
CA LYS A 60 13.08 17.23 19.14
C LYS A 60 12.96 17.98 17.81
N ARG A 61 13.24 17.32 16.68
CA ARG A 61 13.30 17.94 15.36
C ARG A 61 12.18 17.47 14.41
N PHE A 62 11.73 18.41 13.57
CA PHE A 62 10.68 18.20 12.59
C PHE A 62 11.05 18.85 11.26
N TYR A 63 10.78 18.17 10.15
CA TYR A 63 10.93 18.70 8.80
C TYR A 63 9.61 19.27 8.29
N ILE A 64 9.64 20.45 7.67
CA ILE A 64 8.47 21.10 7.10
C ILE A 64 8.32 20.72 5.63
N THR A 65 7.18 20.15 5.25
CA THR A 65 6.92 19.66 3.89
C THR A 65 6.33 20.70 2.94
N ASP A 66 5.63 21.71 3.47
CA ASP A 66 4.86 22.67 2.66
C ASP A 66 4.69 24.00 3.42
N ASN A 67 4.77 25.11 2.69
CA ASN A 67 4.57 26.46 3.21
C ASN A 67 3.17 26.73 3.76
N LYS A 68 2.19 25.88 3.46
CA LYS A 68 0.86 25.91 4.09
C LYS A 68 0.91 25.72 5.61
N VAL A 69 2.03 25.24 6.17
CA VAL A 69 2.26 25.26 7.62
C VAL A 69 2.06 26.65 8.23
N SER A 70 2.39 27.72 7.49
CA SER A 70 2.22 29.12 7.94
C SER A 70 0.80 29.46 8.35
N LEU A 71 -0.21 28.83 7.73
CA LEU A 71 -1.64 29.02 8.07
C LEU A 71 -1.98 28.49 9.47
N MET A 72 -1.20 27.55 9.99
CA MET A 72 -1.40 26.92 11.31
C MET A 72 -0.56 27.56 12.42
N LEU A 73 0.42 28.40 12.06
CA LEU A 73 1.35 29.06 12.99
C LEU A 73 0.89 30.47 13.42
N GLY A 74 -0.28 30.92 12.94
CA GLY A 74 -0.82 32.24 13.23
C GLY A 74 0.12 33.37 12.80
N SER A 75 0.24 34.41 13.65
CA SER A 75 1.09 35.58 13.36
C SER A 75 2.59 35.25 13.26
N THR A 76 3.05 34.20 13.95
CA THR A 76 4.46 33.78 13.91
C THR A 76 4.85 33.14 12.57
N GLY A 77 3.89 32.52 11.87
CA GLY A 77 4.11 31.96 10.54
C GLY A 77 4.42 33.02 9.50
N ALA A 78 3.72 34.16 9.54
CA ALA A 78 3.93 35.27 8.60
C ALA A 78 5.33 35.90 8.72
N SER A 79 5.90 35.93 9.93
CA SER A 79 7.24 36.46 10.18
C SER A 79 8.37 35.52 9.77
N ALA A 80 8.11 34.23 9.55
CA ALA A 80 9.15 33.24 9.31
C ALA A 80 9.51 33.04 7.83
N GLY A 81 8.71 33.58 6.90
CA GLY A 81 8.98 33.50 5.46
C GLY A 81 8.69 32.11 4.85
N ASP A 82 9.53 31.70 3.90
CA ASP A 82 9.47 30.37 3.28
C ASP A 82 10.04 29.33 4.26
N LEU A 83 9.19 28.38 4.65
CA LEU A 83 9.49 27.35 5.64
C LEU A 83 9.61 25.95 5.02
N ALA A 84 9.16 25.76 3.78
CA ALA A 84 9.19 24.46 3.13
C ALA A 84 10.64 24.00 2.94
N GLY A 85 10.94 22.77 3.38
CA GLY A 85 12.31 22.25 3.37
C GLY A 85 13.13 22.57 4.62
N ASP A 86 12.62 23.42 5.54
CA ASP A 86 13.32 23.71 6.79
C ASP A 86 13.16 22.58 7.81
N THR A 87 14.15 22.45 8.69
CA THR A 87 14.08 21.59 9.88
C THR A 87 14.02 22.46 11.12
N VAL A 88 12.91 22.36 11.85
CA VAL A 88 12.66 23.12 13.06
C VAL A 88 12.90 22.29 14.30
N THR A 89 13.33 22.95 15.37
CA THR A 89 13.66 22.30 16.64
C THR A 89 12.69 22.74 17.72
N LEU A 90 12.08 21.79 18.42
CA LEU A 90 11.21 22.05 19.56
C LEU A 90 11.99 22.81 20.63
N LYS A 91 11.51 24.01 20.97
CA LYS A 91 12.09 24.89 21.98
C LYS A 91 11.35 24.75 23.30
N ASN A 92 10.03 24.86 23.27
CA ASN A 92 9.21 24.88 24.47
C ASN A 92 7.77 24.39 24.22
N ILE A 93 7.13 23.91 25.28
CA ILE A 93 5.70 23.59 25.34
C ILE A 93 5.12 24.36 26.52
N SER A 94 4.08 25.16 26.30
CA SER A 94 3.43 25.95 27.34
C SER A 94 1.91 25.90 27.25
N SER A 95 1.25 26.13 28.39
CA SER A 95 -0.19 26.35 28.42
C SER A 95 -0.53 27.77 27.96
N ALA A 96 -1.65 27.90 27.25
CA ALA A 96 -2.23 29.17 26.83
C ALA A 96 -3.76 29.09 26.94
N THR A 97 -4.43 30.24 26.86
CA THR A 97 -5.90 30.33 26.88
C THR A 97 -6.42 30.60 25.48
N SER A 98 -7.42 29.83 25.05
CA SER A 98 -8.12 30.02 23.79
C SER A 98 -9.06 31.23 23.82
N VAL A 99 -9.61 31.61 22.66
CA VAL A 99 -10.63 32.67 22.57
C VAL A 99 -11.93 32.31 23.30
N THR A 100 -12.18 31.01 23.54
CA THR A 100 -13.35 30.50 24.28
C THR A 100 -13.07 30.34 25.77
N GLY A 101 -11.87 30.68 26.25
CA GLY A 101 -11.47 30.55 27.65
C GLY A 101 -10.95 29.16 28.03
N GLU A 102 -10.85 28.24 27.07
CA GLU A 102 -10.34 26.89 27.29
C GLU A 102 -8.81 26.87 27.35
N GLU A 103 -8.25 25.96 28.14
CA GLU A 103 -6.81 25.73 28.18
C GLU A 103 -6.33 24.95 26.95
N VAL A 104 -5.33 25.50 26.27
CA VAL A 104 -4.73 24.97 25.03
C VAL A 104 -3.22 24.92 25.16
N THR A 105 -2.57 24.22 24.23
CA THR A 105 -1.11 24.04 24.25
C THR A 105 -0.45 24.85 23.14
N ASP A 106 0.48 25.72 23.50
CA ASP A 106 1.39 26.36 22.56
C ASP A 106 2.69 25.54 22.48
N ILE A 107 3.04 25.12 21.27
CA ILE A 107 4.25 24.37 20.95
C ILE A 107 5.16 25.29 20.12
N THR A 108 6.25 25.74 20.71
CA THR A 108 7.20 26.67 20.07
C THR A 108 8.38 25.90 19.49
N PHE A 109 8.67 26.17 18.22
CA PHE A 109 9.85 25.67 17.51
C PHE A 109 10.75 26.82 17.11
N THR A 110 12.04 26.56 16.98
CA THR A 110 13.01 27.47 16.38
C THR A 110 13.39 26.96 15.00
N THR A 111 13.28 27.81 13.98
CA THR A 111 13.69 27.54 12.59
C THR A 111 15.21 27.47 12.48
N SER A 112 15.74 26.96 11.36
CA SER A 112 17.19 26.98 11.11
C SER A 112 17.76 28.40 11.06
N ALA A 113 16.94 29.38 10.68
CA ALA A 113 17.29 30.81 10.69
C ALA A 113 17.24 31.45 12.09
N GLY A 114 16.83 30.72 13.13
CA GLY A 114 16.74 31.23 14.50
C GLY A 114 15.44 31.95 14.84
N THR A 115 14.43 31.89 13.97
CA THR A 115 13.11 32.49 14.22
C THR A 115 12.24 31.53 15.01
N ASP A 116 11.57 32.02 16.05
CA ASP A 116 10.59 31.22 16.79
C ASP A 116 9.23 31.23 16.08
N ILE A 117 8.66 30.05 15.90
CA ILE A 117 7.30 29.82 15.39
C ILE A 117 6.50 29.00 16.40
N THR A 118 5.20 29.28 16.51
CA THR A 118 4.35 28.62 17.50
C THR A 118 3.16 27.97 16.82
N TYR A 119 2.99 26.68 17.04
CA TYR A 119 1.80 25.92 16.70
C TYR A 119 0.91 25.77 17.94
N ARG A 120 -0.38 26.09 17.80
CA ARG A 120 -1.36 25.97 18.89
C ARG A 120 -2.20 24.70 18.70
N ALA A 121 -2.05 23.75 19.63
CA ALA A 121 -2.87 22.55 19.70
C ALA A 121 -4.12 22.80 20.55
N GLY A 122 -5.27 22.31 20.11
CA GLY A 122 -6.60 22.58 20.72
C GLY A 122 -6.90 21.86 22.04
N TYR A 123 -5.88 21.39 22.76
CA TYR A 123 -6.04 20.69 24.03
C TYR A 123 -4.98 21.15 25.04
N SER A 124 -5.26 21.01 26.33
CA SER A 124 -4.31 21.32 27.40
C SER A 124 -3.08 20.40 27.37
N PRO A 125 -1.93 20.84 27.93
CA PRO A 125 -0.72 20.02 27.92
C PRO A 125 -0.90 18.67 28.62
N GLU A 126 -1.68 18.64 29.71
CA GLU A 126 -1.99 17.41 30.45
C GLU A 126 -2.75 16.41 29.58
N LYS A 127 -3.82 16.86 28.91
CA LYS A 127 -4.63 16.01 28.03
C LYS A 127 -3.83 15.44 26.86
N LEU A 128 -2.92 16.23 26.29
CA LEU A 128 -2.02 15.75 25.24
C LEU A 128 -1.02 14.71 25.76
N ARG A 129 -0.50 14.87 26.99
CA ARG A 129 0.43 13.91 27.60
C ARG A 129 -0.23 12.57 27.91
N GLU A 130 -1.50 12.56 28.34
CA GLU A 130 -2.22 11.34 28.66
C GLU A 130 -2.61 10.52 27.42
N ASN A 131 -3.00 11.18 26.32
CA ASN A 131 -3.75 10.52 25.24
C ASN A 131 -3.18 10.78 23.83
N GLY A 132 -2.09 11.54 23.68
CA GLY A 132 -1.75 12.16 22.40
C GLY A 132 -0.57 11.54 21.65
N ILE A 133 -0.86 10.96 20.47
CA ILE A 133 0.01 11.21 19.31
C ILE A 133 -0.44 12.56 18.76
N VAL A 134 0.47 13.54 18.73
CA VAL A 134 0.21 14.86 18.16
C VAL A 134 0.77 14.88 16.74
N GLU A 135 -0.13 15.02 15.76
CA GLU A 135 0.25 15.26 14.38
C GLU A 135 0.14 16.75 14.07
N ILE A 136 1.27 17.35 13.74
CA ILE A 136 1.32 18.75 13.29
C ILE A 136 1.24 18.74 11.76
N PRO A 137 0.21 19.36 11.15
CA PRO A 137 0.08 19.39 9.70
C PRO A 137 1.33 19.93 9.01
N PHE A 138 1.71 19.31 7.89
CA PHE A 138 2.89 19.67 7.09
C PHE A 138 4.24 19.53 7.81
N MET A 139 4.30 18.80 8.92
CA MET A 139 5.53 18.49 9.63
C MET A 139 5.74 16.98 9.77
N ILE A 140 6.98 16.54 9.58
CA ILE A 140 7.40 15.14 9.73
C ILE A 140 8.45 15.06 10.84
N GLU A 141 8.26 14.16 11.80
CA GLU A 141 9.26 13.87 12.83
C GLU A 141 10.55 13.32 12.22
N GLU A 142 11.69 13.94 12.52
CA GLU A 142 12.98 13.46 11.99
C GLU A 142 13.35 12.08 12.53
N SER A 143 13.01 11.80 13.80
CA SER A 143 13.20 10.48 14.41
C SER A 143 12.48 9.37 13.65
N LEU A 144 11.28 9.66 13.12
CA LEU A 144 10.51 8.70 12.34
C LEU A 144 11.26 8.30 11.07
N ILE A 145 11.81 9.27 10.34
CA ILE A 145 12.58 9.01 9.11
C ILE A 145 13.88 8.29 9.42
N ARG A 146 14.58 8.68 10.49
CA ARG A 146 15.78 7.98 10.95
C ARG A 146 15.51 6.51 11.25
N ASP A 147 14.42 6.20 11.95
CA ASP A 147 14.11 4.83 12.36
C ASP A 147 13.69 3.96 11.15
N VAL A 148 12.96 4.52 10.18
CA VAL A 148 12.68 3.87 8.88
C VAL A 148 13.96 3.64 8.09
N THR A 149 14.85 4.65 8.02
CA THR A 149 16.14 4.55 7.34
C THR A 149 16.96 3.40 7.91
N ALA A 150 17.07 3.31 9.24
CA ALA A 150 17.79 2.24 9.92
C ALA A 150 17.20 0.85 9.65
N ARG A 151 15.88 0.75 9.41
CA ARG A 151 15.21 -0.51 9.10
C ARG A 151 15.34 -0.92 7.63
N LEU A 152 15.33 0.04 6.70
CA LEU A 152 15.17 -0.24 5.27
C LEU A 152 16.46 -0.10 4.46
N LYS A 153 17.32 0.87 4.79
CA LYS A 153 18.49 1.21 3.97
C LYS A 153 19.43 0.02 3.79
N GLY A 154 19.85 -0.21 2.55
CA GLY A 154 20.75 -1.30 2.17
C GLY A 154 20.06 -2.64 1.93
N ASN A 155 18.80 -2.81 2.32
CA ASN A 155 18.06 -4.05 2.09
C ASN A 155 17.51 -4.13 0.66
N THR A 156 17.28 -5.36 0.20
CA THR A 156 16.64 -5.68 -1.07
C THR A 156 15.30 -6.35 -0.83
N TYR A 157 14.29 -5.93 -1.58
CA TYR A 157 12.93 -6.45 -1.53
C TYR A 157 12.38 -6.70 -2.93
N TYR A 158 11.32 -7.49 -3.06
CA TYR A 158 10.61 -7.64 -4.32
C TYR A 158 9.49 -6.61 -4.41
N ILE A 159 9.53 -5.74 -5.41
CA ILE A 159 8.49 -4.72 -5.58
C ILE A 159 7.23 -5.35 -6.17
N ILE A 160 6.05 -5.05 -5.62
CA ILE A 160 4.77 -5.62 -6.11
C ILE A 160 3.86 -4.57 -6.76
N THR A 161 4.28 -3.30 -6.74
CA THR A 161 3.58 -2.16 -7.34
C THR A 161 4.31 -1.61 -8.55
N THR A 162 3.55 -1.09 -9.52
CA THR A 162 4.06 -0.41 -10.72
C THR A 162 4.04 1.11 -10.60
N ALA A 163 3.52 1.66 -9.49
CA ALA A 163 3.40 3.10 -9.28
C ALA A 163 4.72 3.70 -8.77
N TRP A 164 5.68 3.86 -9.67
CA TRP A 164 7.02 4.41 -9.39
C TRP A 164 7.03 5.92 -9.62
N TYR A 165 8.08 6.57 -9.10
CA TYR A 165 8.36 7.98 -9.31
C TYR A 165 9.80 8.16 -9.78
N ASP A 166 10.06 9.16 -10.62
CA ASP A 166 11.42 9.59 -10.93
C ASP A 166 12.01 10.46 -9.79
N GLU A 167 13.17 11.07 -10.04
CA GLU A 167 13.86 11.94 -9.08
C GLU A 167 13.12 13.28 -8.86
N ASP A 168 12.47 13.79 -9.90
CA ASP A 168 11.65 15.00 -9.87
C ASP A 168 10.28 14.78 -9.19
N GLY A 169 9.93 13.52 -8.91
CA GLY A 169 8.68 13.15 -8.26
C GLY A 169 7.50 12.99 -9.23
N ASN A 170 7.77 12.89 -10.54
CA ASN A 170 6.75 12.58 -11.53
C ASN A 170 6.43 11.09 -11.52
N ALA A 171 5.15 10.77 -11.64
CA ALA A 171 4.69 9.39 -11.70
C ALA A 171 5.17 8.72 -13.00
N ARG A 172 5.62 7.47 -12.88
CA ARG A 172 6.01 6.63 -14.02
C ARG A 172 5.60 5.19 -13.78
N ASN A 173 5.23 4.50 -14.85
CA ASN A 173 5.01 3.06 -14.81
C ASN A 173 6.33 2.29 -14.65
N GLY A 174 6.39 1.52 -13.57
CA GLY A 174 7.47 0.64 -13.19
C GLY A 174 7.21 -0.83 -13.49
N ARG A 175 8.22 -1.65 -13.19
CA ARG A 175 8.12 -3.10 -13.22
C ARG A 175 7.64 -3.63 -11.87
N LYS A 176 7.17 -4.86 -11.83
CA LYS A 176 6.80 -5.56 -10.59
C LYS A 176 7.40 -6.96 -10.56
N PHE A 177 7.41 -7.53 -9.36
CA PHE A 177 8.00 -8.81 -8.98
C PHE A 177 9.51 -8.90 -9.27
N VAL A 178 10.20 -7.76 -9.26
CA VAL A 178 11.65 -7.67 -9.45
C VAL A 178 12.33 -7.22 -8.17
N PRO A 179 13.57 -7.67 -7.90
CA PRO A 179 14.31 -7.22 -6.74
C PRO A 179 14.73 -5.75 -6.92
N VAL A 180 14.58 -4.98 -5.85
CA VAL A 180 14.93 -3.57 -5.79
C VAL A 180 15.63 -3.28 -4.47
N LYS A 181 16.62 -2.40 -4.49
CA LYS A 181 17.41 -2.04 -3.29
C LYS A 181 17.01 -0.66 -2.78
N VAL A 182 16.86 -0.54 -1.47
CA VAL A 182 16.67 0.77 -0.82
C VAL A 182 18.03 1.40 -0.63
N GLU A 183 18.32 2.46 -1.39
CA GLU A 183 19.59 3.20 -1.28
C GLU A 183 19.55 4.21 -0.15
N ASP A 184 18.42 4.90 0.01
CA ASP A 184 18.21 5.80 1.13
C ASP A 184 16.74 6.04 1.43
N VAL A 185 16.46 6.70 2.55
CA VAL A 185 15.13 7.19 2.91
C VAL A 185 15.24 8.67 3.23
N VAL A 186 14.42 9.47 2.56
CA VAL A 186 14.36 10.93 2.74
C VAL A 186 12.95 11.34 3.15
N PHE A 187 12.82 12.59 3.60
CA PHE A 187 11.51 13.18 3.87
C PHE A 187 10.65 13.12 2.61
N GLY A 188 9.40 12.68 2.79
CA GLY A 188 8.43 12.64 1.72
C GLY A 188 7.71 13.97 1.56
N ASN A 189 6.38 13.92 1.57
CA ASN A 189 5.52 15.06 1.35
C ASN A 189 4.39 15.11 2.38
N SER A 190 3.48 16.06 2.21
CA SER A 190 2.35 16.30 3.11
C SER A 190 1.37 15.12 3.23
N PHE A 191 1.46 14.10 2.37
CA PHE A 191 0.61 12.90 2.41
C PHE A 191 1.36 11.65 2.85
N TYR A 192 2.65 11.55 2.51
CA TYR A 192 3.48 10.38 2.79
C TYR A 192 4.76 10.84 3.47
N PRO A 193 4.99 10.46 4.74
CA PRO A 193 6.12 10.98 5.51
C PRO A 193 7.48 10.54 4.95
N ALA A 194 7.58 9.36 4.33
CA ALA A 194 8.84 8.86 3.80
C ALA A 194 8.81 8.74 2.27
N ARG A 195 9.93 9.09 1.65
CA ARG A 195 10.25 8.77 0.26
C ARG A 195 11.48 7.87 0.24
N LEU A 196 11.33 6.70 -0.37
CA LEU A 196 12.40 5.73 -0.55
C LEU A 196 13.12 6.04 -1.85
N LEU A 197 14.45 6.19 -1.79
CA LEU A 197 15.31 6.28 -2.96
C LEU A 197 15.80 4.87 -3.28
N MET A 198 15.55 4.42 -4.50
CA MET A 198 15.64 3.01 -4.88
C MET A 198 16.44 2.82 -6.16
N THR A 199 17.05 1.65 -6.30
CA THR A 199 17.61 1.16 -7.56
C THR A 199 16.99 -0.18 -7.92
N ASP A 200 16.72 -0.37 -9.21
CA ASP A 200 16.34 -1.69 -9.73
C ASP A 200 17.57 -2.56 -10.01
N GLU A 201 17.37 -3.80 -10.42
CA GLU A 201 18.48 -4.75 -10.67
C GLU A 201 19.37 -4.35 -11.85
N ASN A 202 18.97 -3.36 -12.65
CA ASN A 202 19.78 -2.77 -13.72
C ASN A 202 20.50 -1.50 -13.26
N GLY A 203 20.41 -1.15 -11.97
CA GLY A 203 20.98 0.08 -11.40
C GLY A 203 20.19 1.34 -11.76
N LYS A 204 18.97 1.22 -12.27
CA LYS A 204 18.17 2.40 -12.66
C LYS A 204 17.52 3.02 -11.41
N PRO A 205 17.73 4.33 -11.16
CA PRO A 205 17.13 4.99 -10.00
C PRO A 205 15.63 5.19 -10.20
N PHE A 206 14.89 5.10 -9.09
CA PHE A 206 13.49 5.50 -8.97
C PHE A 206 13.17 5.77 -7.50
N SER A 207 11.96 6.23 -7.21
CA SER A 207 11.51 6.45 -5.84
C SER A 207 10.09 5.97 -5.61
N LEU A 208 9.78 5.74 -4.33
CA LEU A 208 8.46 5.33 -3.86
C LEU A 208 8.10 6.11 -2.60
N TYR A 209 6.83 6.49 -2.48
CA TYR A 209 6.30 7.03 -1.24
C TYR A 209 5.83 5.91 -0.32
N LEU A 210 6.06 6.08 0.98
CA LEU A 210 5.72 5.12 2.02
C LEU A 210 4.85 5.78 3.10
N SER A 211 3.71 5.18 3.38
CA SER A 211 2.88 5.48 4.55
C SER A 211 3.47 4.81 5.79
N LEU A 212 3.47 5.53 6.91
CA LEU A 212 3.98 5.06 8.19
C LEU A 212 2.88 5.15 9.27
N GLY A 213 2.98 4.30 10.29
CA GLY A 213 2.02 4.20 11.37
C GLY A 213 1.12 2.97 11.26
N LYS A 214 0.09 2.92 12.12
CA LYS A 214 -0.72 1.72 12.38
C LYS A 214 -1.95 1.56 11.46
N ASP A 215 -2.16 2.46 10.51
CA ASP A 215 -3.29 2.35 9.59
C ASP A 215 -3.08 1.19 8.60
N LEU A 216 -3.72 0.06 8.91
CA LEU A 216 -3.69 -1.14 8.06
C LEU A 216 -4.29 -0.92 6.67
N LYS A 217 -5.10 0.13 6.49
CA LYS A 217 -5.72 0.52 5.22
C LYS A 217 -4.93 1.56 4.46
N ALA A 218 -3.79 2.02 4.99
CA ALA A 218 -2.96 3.00 4.30
C ALA A 218 -2.54 2.45 2.93
N PRO A 219 -2.77 3.20 1.83
CA PRO A 219 -2.60 2.68 0.47
C PRO A 219 -1.13 2.32 0.17
N ARG A 220 -0.18 2.98 0.83
CA ARG A 220 1.26 2.84 0.61
C ARG A 220 1.99 2.26 1.83
N LYS A 221 1.40 1.30 2.54
CA LYS A 221 2.13 0.53 3.56
C LYS A 221 3.14 -0.43 2.94
N PHE A 222 4.11 -0.89 3.73
CA PHE A 222 5.17 -1.81 3.28
C PHE A 222 4.63 -3.03 2.52
N SER A 223 3.64 -3.73 3.07
CA SER A 223 3.04 -4.94 2.46
C SER A 223 2.25 -4.71 1.18
N ASN A 224 1.91 -3.46 0.84
CA ASN A 224 1.30 -3.11 -0.44
C ASN A 224 2.34 -2.80 -1.52
N ILE A 225 3.59 -2.57 -1.13
CA ILE A 225 4.67 -2.10 -2.01
C ILE A 225 5.71 -3.20 -2.23
N PHE A 226 5.99 -3.99 -1.20
CA PHE A 226 7.05 -4.98 -1.19
C PHE A 226 6.57 -6.37 -0.77
N SER A 227 7.28 -7.39 -1.25
CA SER A 227 7.34 -8.71 -0.66
C SER A 227 8.76 -9.02 -0.20
N LEU A 228 8.86 -9.72 0.93
CA LEU A 228 10.12 -10.18 1.52
C LEU A 228 10.66 -11.43 0.81
N THR A 229 9.82 -12.15 0.09
CA THR A 229 10.16 -13.36 -0.66
C THR A 229 9.92 -13.17 -2.15
N ASP A 230 10.62 -13.92 -2.99
CA ASP A 230 10.43 -13.87 -4.44
C ASP A 230 9.01 -14.33 -4.84
N PRO A 231 8.16 -13.43 -5.40
CA PRO A 231 6.82 -13.80 -5.82
C PRO A 231 6.80 -14.91 -6.89
N ARG A 232 7.87 -15.07 -7.69
CA ARG A 232 7.99 -16.11 -8.72
C ARG A 232 7.84 -17.53 -8.15
N LEU A 233 8.26 -17.74 -6.89
CA LEU A 233 8.21 -19.04 -6.22
C LEU A 233 6.78 -19.55 -6.03
N HIS A 234 5.80 -18.65 -5.98
CA HIS A 234 4.38 -19.01 -5.85
C HIS A 234 3.74 -19.40 -7.18
N TYR A 235 4.43 -19.21 -8.31
CA TYR A 235 3.90 -19.45 -9.65
C TYR A 235 4.83 -20.33 -10.51
N PRO A 236 5.17 -21.56 -10.06
CA PRO A 236 6.12 -22.42 -10.77
C PRO A 236 5.67 -22.81 -12.19
N LEU A 237 4.36 -22.84 -12.44
CA LEU A 237 3.77 -23.25 -13.72
C LEU A 237 3.78 -22.16 -14.80
N ILE A 238 4.00 -20.89 -14.43
CA ILE A 238 4.09 -19.79 -15.41
C ILE A 238 5.44 -19.91 -16.12
N THR A 239 5.41 -19.88 -17.46
CA THR A 239 6.63 -19.95 -18.27
C THR A 239 7.49 -18.70 -18.08
N ASP A 240 8.80 -18.81 -18.28
CA ASP A 240 9.70 -17.65 -18.12
C ASP A 240 9.39 -16.54 -19.13
N GLY A 241 8.92 -16.88 -20.33
CA GLY A 241 8.44 -15.93 -21.32
C GLY A 241 7.23 -15.12 -20.82
N ASN A 242 6.22 -15.81 -20.29
CA ASN A 242 5.03 -15.15 -19.72
C ASN A 242 5.37 -14.36 -18.45
N TRP A 243 6.26 -14.88 -17.61
CA TRP A 243 6.73 -14.15 -16.43
C TRP A 243 7.43 -12.84 -16.82
N LYS A 244 8.28 -12.86 -17.85
CA LYS A 244 8.92 -11.65 -18.38
C LYS A 244 7.90 -10.63 -18.90
N LEU A 245 6.76 -11.07 -19.42
CA LEU A 245 5.68 -10.15 -19.79
C LEU A 245 4.95 -9.60 -18.55
N ILE A 246 4.65 -10.45 -17.56
CA ILE A 246 4.00 -10.07 -16.30
C ILE A 246 4.79 -9.00 -15.54
N ILE A 247 6.11 -9.16 -15.40
CA ILE A 247 6.96 -8.17 -14.70
C ILE A 247 6.92 -6.79 -15.37
N ASN A 248 6.65 -6.76 -16.68
CA ASN A 248 6.56 -5.55 -17.51
C ASN A 248 5.12 -5.06 -17.70
N GLY A 249 4.15 -5.68 -17.02
CA GLY A 249 2.73 -5.34 -17.16
C GLY A 249 2.18 -5.59 -18.56
N ARG A 250 2.69 -6.60 -19.27
CA ARG A 250 2.25 -6.95 -20.64
C ARG A 250 1.53 -8.29 -20.65
N VAL A 251 0.67 -8.46 -21.65
CA VAL A 251 -0.05 -9.70 -21.93
C VAL A 251 0.30 -10.23 -23.32
N ALA A 252 0.08 -11.53 -23.55
CA ALA A 252 0.23 -12.18 -24.84
C ALA A 252 -0.89 -13.21 -25.05
N LEU A 253 -1.10 -13.59 -26.31
CA LEU A 253 -2.06 -14.64 -26.66
C LEU A 253 -1.78 -15.92 -25.88
N ASP A 254 -2.85 -16.64 -25.60
CA ASP A 254 -2.88 -17.89 -24.83
C ASP A 254 -2.44 -17.78 -23.36
N MET A 255 -2.22 -16.55 -22.85
CA MET A 255 -2.14 -16.34 -21.40
C MET A 255 -3.47 -16.68 -20.71
N THR A 256 -3.36 -17.28 -19.53
CA THR A 256 -4.49 -17.53 -18.65
C THR A 256 -5.03 -16.24 -18.02
N ARG A 257 -6.25 -16.31 -17.47
CA ARG A 257 -6.83 -15.23 -16.67
C ARG A 257 -5.96 -14.83 -15.49
N ASP A 258 -5.29 -15.79 -14.84
CA ASP A 258 -4.45 -15.51 -13.68
C ASP A 258 -3.14 -14.84 -14.09
N GLU A 259 -2.51 -15.25 -15.20
CA GLU A 259 -1.35 -14.53 -15.77
C GLU A 259 -1.71 -13.10 -16.17
N ALA A 260 -2.88 -12.91 -16.81
CA ALA A 260 -3.35 -11.57 -17.18
C ALA A 260 -3.65 -10.69 -15.95
N ARG A 261 -4.26 -11.24 -14.90
CA ARG A 261 -4.50 -10.54 -13.63
C ARG A 261 -3.19 -10.25 -12.89
N LEU A 262 -2.23 -11.16 -12.93
CA LEU A 262 -0.88 -10.93 -12.43
C LEU A 262 -0.19 -9.84 -13.21
N ALA A 263 -0.38 -9.71 -14.53
CA ALA A 263 0.23 -8.67 -15.35
C ALA A 263 -0.43 -7.29 -15.16
N LEU A 264 -1.76 -7.21 -15.14
CA LEU A 264 -2.49 -5.92 -15.23
C LEU A 264 -3.27 -5.53 -13.96
N GLY A 265 -3.44 -6.44 -13.01
CA GLY A 265 -4.29 -6.24 -11.84
C GLY A 265 -5.74 -6.65 -12.11
N ALA A 266 -6.64 -6.25 -11.20
CA ALA A 266 -8.06 -6.53 -11.34
C ALA A 266 -8.69 -5.66 -12.45
N PRO A 267 -9.49 -6.24 -13.36
CA PRO A 267 -10.24 -5.45 -14.33
C PRO A 267 -11.34 -4.63 -13.65
N ALA A 268 -11.71 -3.51 -14.26
CA ALA A 268 -12.80 -2.67 -13.79
C ALA A 268 -14.18 -3.32 -14.05
N ASN A 269 -14.31 -4.07 -15.14
CA ASN A 269 -15.51 -4.83 -15.47
C ASN A 269 -15.17 -6.15 -16.16
N ILE A 270 -16.02 -7.16 -15.93
CA ILE A 270 -15.97 -8.48 -16.56
C ILE A 270 -17.35 -8.79 -17.15
N ASP A 271 -17.44 -8.82 -18.48
CA ASP A 271 -18.64 -9.24 -19.22
C ASP A 271 -18.49 -10.70 -19.67
N ARG A 272 -19.44 -11.56 -19.28
CA ARG A 272 -19.46 -12.99 -19.62
C ARG A 272 -20.61 -13.30 -20.55
N ARG A 273 -20.29 -13.83 -21.72
CA ARG A 273 -21.26 -14.19 -22.75
C ARG A 273 -21.16 -15.69 -23.06
N PRO A 274 -22.24 -16.46 -22.85
CA PRO A 274 -22.27 -17.85 -23.31
C PRO A 274 -22.28 -17.84 -24.84
N GLY A 275 -21.27 -18.46 -25.46
CA GLY A 275 -21.28 -18.80 -26.87
C GLY A 275 -21.94 -20.15 -27.13
N TYR A 276 -22.07 -20.53 -28.39
CA TYR A 276 -22.63 -21.84 -28.77
C TYR A 276 -21.75 -23.02 -28.33
N SER A 277 -20.43 -22.83 -28.22
CA SER A 277 -19.47 -23.91 -27.88
C SER A 277 -18.36 -23.50 -26.91
N PHE A 278 -18.21 -22.21 -26.59
CA PHE A 278 -17.18 -21.70 -25.69
C PHE A 278 -17.74 -20.59 -24.80
N MET A 279 -17.14 -20.40 -23.63
CA MET A 279 -17.44 -19.23 -22.80
C MET A 279 -16.54 -18.06 -23.23
N ARG A 280 -17.15 -16.94 -23.63
CA ARG A 280 -16.44 -15.70 -23.90
C ARG A 280 -16.47 -14.79 -22.68
N GLU A 281 -15.31 -14.29 -22.27
CA GLU A 281 -15.16 -13.34 -21.16
C GLU A 281 -14.39 -12.11 -21.65
N ILE A 282 -14.97 -10.91 -21.48
CA ILE A 282 -14.39 -9.63 -21.90
C ILE A 282 -14.04 -8.83 -20.65
N TRP A 283 -12.77 -8.50 -20.49
CA TRP A 283 -12.29 -7.65 -19.39
C TRP A 283 -12.03 -6.25 -19.91
N THR A 284 -12.47 -5.23 -19.16
CA THR A 284 -12.14 -3.83 -19.45
C THR A 284 -11.47 -3.19 -18.24
N TYR A 285 -10.49 -2.33 -18.52
CA TYR A 285 -9.76 -1.55 -17.52
C TYR A 285 -10.02 -0.06 -17.72
N GLU A 286 -9.87 0.75 -16.67
CA GLU A 286 -10.17 2.19 -16.69
C GLU A 286 -9.34 2.97 -17.72
N ASN A 287 -8.14 2.48 -18.05
CA ASN A 287 -7.23 3.08 -19.03
C ASN A 287 -7.52 2.65 -20.48
N GLY A 288 -8.65 2.00 -20.74
CA GLY A 288 -9.06 1.60 -22.09
C GLY A 288 -8.45 0.30 -22.61
N ILE A 289 -7.65 -0.40 -21.79
CA ILE A 289 -7.20 -1.77 -22.10
C ILE A 289 -8.42 -2.70 -22.09
N PHE A 290 -8.48 -3.62 -23.05
CA PHE A 290 -9.45 -4.71 -23.03
C PHE A 290 -8.82 -6.04 -23.41
N LEU A 291 -9.32 -7.11 -22.79
CA LEU A 291 -8.90 -8.49 -23.03
C LEU A 291 -10.13 -9.34 -23.37
N ILE A 292 -10.00 -10.27 -24.31
CA ILE A 292 -11.05 -11.20 -24.71
C ILE A 292 -10.52 -12.62 -24.52
N PHE A 293 -11.15 -13.35 -23.61
CA PHE A 293 -10.84 -14.74 -23.31
C PHE A 293 -11.88 -15.66 -23.93
N GLU A 294 -11.42 -16.82 -24.41
CA GLU A 294 -12.25 -17.96 -24.78
C GLU A 294 -11.73 -19.19 -24.02
N ASP A 295 -12.63 -19.84 -23.28
CA ASP A 295 -12.33 -21.00 -22.41
C ASP A 295 -11.14 -20.77 -21.45
N GLY A 296 -10.99 -19.53 -20.98
CA GLY A 296 -10.00 -19.12 -19.98
C GLY A 296 -8.64 -18.71 -20.53
N LEU A 297 -8.44 -18.74 -21.86
CA LEU A 297 -7.21 -18.32 -22.53
C LEU A 297 -7.41 -17.03 -23.33
N LEU A 298 -6.42 -16.15 -23.30
CA LEU A 298 -6.46 -14.86 -23.98
C LEU A 298 -6.39 -15.04 -25.50
N LYS A 299 -7.44 -14.65 -26.23
CA LYS A 299 -7.53 -14.78 -27.69
C LYS A 299 -7.39 -13.46 -28.45
N SER A 300 -7.69 -12.34 -27.80
CA SER A 300 -7.53 -11.02 -28.39
C SER A 300 -7.41 -9.95 -27.30
N PHE A 301 -6.67 -8.88 -27.58
CA PHE A 301 -6.54 -7.75 -26.66
C PHE A 301 -6.16 -6.46 -27.38
N ARG A 302 -6.38 -5.34 -26.70
CA ARG A 302 -5.77 -4.04 -27.01
C ARG A 302 -5.11 -3.52 -25.73
N GLN A 303 -3.82 -3.20 -25.83
CA GLN A 303 -3.00 -2.64 -24.76
C GLN A 303 -2.22 -1.45 -25.28
#